data_AF-A0A7C1A0U6-F1
#
_entry.id   AF-A0A7C1A0U6-F1
#
_cell.length_a   1.000
_cell.length_b   1.000
_cell.length_c   1.000
_cell.angle_alpha   90.00
_cell.angle_beta   90.00
_cell.angle_gamma   90.00
#
_symmetry.space_group_name_H-M   'P 1'
#
loop_
_entity.id
_entity.type
_entity.pdbx_description
1 polymer ?
#
loop_
_entity_poly.entity_id
_entity_poly.type
_entity_poly.pdbx_seq_one_letter_code
_entity_poly.pdbx_strand_id
1 'polypeptide(L)' 'MKMRVYELAENLKIPAKELIIFLKNEGIKVKNHMSNLDQDT' A
#
# COMPACT_ATOMS: atom_id res chain seq x y z
N MET A 1 3.15 4.57 -13.34
CA MET A 1 2.68 3.16 -13.31
C MET A 1 1.88 2.98 -12.02
N LYS A 2 0.67 2.40 -12.03
CA LYS A 2 -0.15 2.24 -10.80
C LYS A 2 0.08 0.84 -10.23
N MET A 3 0.48 0.75 -8.96
CA MET A 3 0.67 -0.53 -8.26
C MET A 3 -0.36 -0.61 -7.12
N ARG A 4 -1.01 -1.75 -6.91
CA ARG A 4 -1.94 -1.89 -5.77
C ARG A 4 -1.19 -2.18 -4.49
N VAL A 5 -1.78 -1.80 -3.36
CA VAL A 5 -1.18 -2.03 -2.03
C VAL A 5 -0.85 -3.50 -1.80
N TYR A 6 -1.71 -4.44 -2.21
CA TYR A 6 -1.40 -5.87 -2.04
C TYR A 6 -0.24 -6.35 -2.92
N GLU A 7 -0.10 -5.82 -4.14
CA GLU A 7 0.99 -6.18 -5.06
C GLU A 7 2.33 -5.71 -4.48
N LEU A 8 2.36 -4.51 -3.87
CA LEU A 8 3.53 -4.03 -3.15
C LEU A 8 3.83 -4.89 -1.92
N ALA A 9 2.81 -5.26 -1.16
CA ALA A 9 2.98 -6.09 0.03
C ALA A 9 3.56 -7.48 -0.31
N GLU A 10 3.10 -8.10 -1.40
CA GLU A 10 3.63 -9.36 -1.92
C GLU A 10 5.10 -9.22 -2.34
N ASN A 11 5.44 -8.15 -3.07
CA ASN A 11 6.82 -7.87 -3.47
C ASN A 11 7.76 -7.67 -2.27
N LEU A 12 7.27 -7.03 -1.22
CA LEU A 12 7.99 -6.82 0.04
C LEU A 12 7.96 -8.03 0.98
N LYS A 13 7.19 -9.08 0.65
CA LYS A 13 6.95 -10.27 1.48
C LYS A 13 6.42 -9.93 2.89
N ILE A 14 5.58 -8.91 2.99
CA ILE A 14 4.91 -8.52 4.23
C ILE A 14 3.40 -8.69 4.11
N PRO A 15 2.66 -8.90 5.21
CA PRO A 15 1.21 -8.88 5.18
C PRO A 15 0.68 -7.54 4.67
N ALA A 16 -0.25 -7.56 3.72
CA ALA A 16 -0.84 -6.34 3.17
C ALA A 16 -1.54 -5.46 4.23
N LYS A 17 -1.93 -6.05 5.38
CA LYS A 17 -2.47 -5.32 6.54
C LYS A 17 -1.41 -4.47 7.23
N GLU A 18 -0.19 -4.98 7.37
CA GLU A 18 0.94 -4.24 7.95
C GLU A 18 1.31 -3.06 7.06
N LEU A 19 1.35 -3.27 5.73
CA LEU A 19 1.60 -2.19 4.79
C LEU A 19 0.51 -1.11 4.84
N ILE A 20 -0.77 -1.47 4.97
CA ILE A 20 -1.84 -0.48 5.16
C ILE A 20 -1.64 0.34 6.43
N ILE A 21 -1.24 -0.29 7.53
CA ILE A 21 -1.00 0.40 8.80
C ILE A 21 0.17 1.37 8.65
N PHE A 22 1.27 0.92 8.04
CA PHE A 22 2.43 1.74 7.75
C PHE A 22 2.05 2.98 6.91
N LEU A 23 1.36 2.79 5.79
CA LEU A 23 0.93 3.88 4.91
C LEU A 23 0.02 4.88 5.64
N LYS A 24 -0.90 4.41 6.48
CA LYS A 24 -1.75 5.29 7.28
C LYS A 24 -0.96 6.12 8.30
N ASN A 25 0.06 5.53 8.92
CA ASN A 25 0.92 6.22 9.89
C ASN A 25 1.77 7.31 9.22
N GLU A 26 2.19 7.09 7.96
CA GLU A 26 2.87 8.08 7.12
C GLU A 26 1.91 9.14 6.53
N GLY A 27 0.62 9.10 6.88
CA GLY A 27 -0.39 10.05 6.38
C GLY A 27 -0.92 9.74 4.97
N ILE A 28 -0.52 8.62 4.38
CA ILE A 28 -0.97 8.18 3.06
C ILE A 28 -2.36 7.52 3.20
N LYS A 29 -3.35 8.11 2.53
CA LYS A 29 -4.75 7.66 2.60
C LYS A 29 -5.00 6.48 1.65
N VAL A 30 -4.97 5.27 2.21
CA VAL A 30 -5.42 4.05 1.52
C VAL A 30 -6.73 3.52 2.10
N LYS A 31 -7.68 3.16 1.23
CA LYS A 31 -9.01 2.65 1.64
C LYS A 31 -8.94 1.18 2.04
N ASN A 32 -8.27 0.38 1.22
CA ASN A 32 -8.12 -1.06 1.37
C ASN A 32 -6.92 -1.59 0.55
N HIS A 33 -6.70 -2.91 0.56
CA HIS A 33 -5.60 -3.57 -0.14
C HIS A 33 -5.61 -3.39 -1.67
N MET A 34 -6.78 -3.06 -2.24
CA MET A 34 -6.96 -2.82 -3.68
C MET A 34 -6.75 -1.35 -4.07
N SER A 35 -6.40 -0.48 -3.11
CA SER A 35 -6.07 0.92 -3.39
C SER A 35 -4.85 0.99 -4.30
N ASN A 36 -4.86 1.90 -5.26
CA ASN A 36 -3.70 2.19 -6.10
C ASN A 36 -2.73 3.10 -5.34
N LEU A 37 -1.45 2.73 -5.41
CA LEU A 37 -0.30 3.55 -5.09
C LEU A 37 0.18 4.13 -6.43
N ASP A 38 0.09 5.45 -6.55
CA ASP A 38 0.63 6.19 -7.66
C ASP A 38 2.07 6.60 -7.28
N GLN A 39 3.02 6.53 -8.21
CA GLN A 39 4.45 6.82 -7.95
C GLN A 39 4.73 8.29 -7.58
N ASP A 40 3.72 9.16 -7.62
CA ASP A 40 3.83 10.61 -7.42
C ASP A 40 3.35 11.08 -6.03
N THR A 41 3.19 10.16 -5.07
CA THR A 41 2.92 10.47 -3.65
C THR A 41 4.06 9.95 -2.79
#